data_AF-A0A2X2DFW7-F1
#
_entry.id   AF-A0A2X2DFW7-F1
#
_cell.length_a   1.000
_cell.length_b   1.000
_cell.length_c   1.000
_cell.angle_alpha   90.00
_cell.angle_beta   90.00
_cell.angle_gamma   90.00
#
_symmetry.space_group_name_H-M   'P 1'
#
loop_
_entity.id
_entity.type
_entity.pdbx_description
1 polymer ?
#
loop_
_entity_poly.entity_id
_entity_poly.type
_entity_poly.pdbx_seq_one_letter_code
_entity_poly.pdbx_strand_id
1 'polypeptide(L)'
;MSEHFQGKFEAELKYHLKRPQDFIDALQLAGATLFISKNDETDWYLEHPNTPFPAPSISLCVRKMVPSGINLLIVKGPEQAQCEAVKIEDAEKNGFAV
;
A
#
# COMPACT_ATOMS: atom_id res chain seq x y z
N MET A 1 -6.11 5.77 15.44
CA MET A 1 -5.94 5.70 13.97
C MET A 1 -5.80 7.13 13.48
N SER A 2 -4.79 7.47 12.68
CA SER A 2 -4.70 8.84 12.13
C SER A 2 -5.79 9.03 11.08
N GLU A 3 -6.31 10.25 10.95
CA GLU A 3 -7.33 10.57 9.95
C GLU A 3 -6.80 10.54 8.50
N HIS A 4 -5.50 10.29 8.32
CA HIS A 4 -4.84 10.32 7.00
C HIS A 4 -5.23 9.18 6.06
N PHE A 5 -5.69 8.03 6.57
CA PHE A 5 -6.01 6.85 5.76
C PHE A 5 -7.50 6.49 5.88
N GLN A 6 -8.38 7.48 5.72
CA GLN A 6 -9.82 7.29 5.74
C GLN A 6 -10.41 7.65 4.37
N GLY A 7 -11.00 6.68 3.70
CA GLY A 7 -11.68 6.91 2.43
C GLY A 7 -11.76 5.64 1.58
N LYS A 8 -12.74 5.62 0.68
CA LYS A 8 -12.91 4.58 -0.36
C LYS A 8 -12.09 4.87 -1.63
N PHE A 9 -11.70 6.12 -1.81
CA PHE A 9 -11.00 6.60 -2.99
C PHE A 9 -9.64 7.15 -2.60
N GLU A 10 -8.62 6.81 -3.38
CA GLU A 10 -7.27 7.31 -3.24
C GLU A 10 -6.85 7.98 -4.56
N ALA A 11 -6.43 9.25 -4.47
CA ALA A 11 -5.80 9.95 -5.59
C ALA A 11 -4.28 9.87 -5.43
N GLU A 12 -3.63 9.02 -6.23
CA GLU A 12 -2.18 8.81 -6.20
C GLU A 12 -1.53 9.31 -7.50
N LEU A 13 -0.42 10.07 -7.37
CA LEU A 13 0.46 10.43 -8.48
C LEU A 13 1.85 9.88 -8.22
N LYS A 14 2.39 9.12 -9.19
CA LYS A 14 3.68 8.44 -9.06
C LYS A 14 4.74 9.08 -9.97
N TYR A 15 5.87 9.45 -9.37
CA TYR A 15 6.99 10.08 -10.05
C TYR A 15 8.28 9.30 -9.85
N HIS A 16 9.12 9.24 -10.88
CA HIS A 16 10.48 8.73 -10.74
C HIS A 16 11.43 9.86 -10.29
N LEU A 17 12.03 9.71 -9.11
CA LEU A 17 12.93 10.71 -8.53
C LEU A 17 14.38 10.49 -8.99
N LYS A 18 14.94 11.45 -9.71
CA LYS A 18 16.36 11.41 -10.14
C LYS A 18 17.34 11.59 -8.97
N ARG A 19 16.95 12.37 -7.96
CA ARG A 19 17.75 12.68 -6.77
C ARG A 19 16.87 12.58 -5.53
N PRO A 20 16.73 11.38 -4.94
CA PRO A 20 15.84 11.17 -3.80
C PRO A 20 16.19 12.03 -2.57
N GLN A 21 17.48 12.31 -2.34
CA GLN A 21 17.91 13.10 -1.18
C GLN A 21 17.41 14.54 -1.25
N ASP A 22 17.52 15.22 -2.39
CA ASP A 22 16.99 16.58 -2.58
C ASP A 22 15.49 16.66 -2.24
N PHE A 23 14.72 15.63 -2.58
CA PHE A 23 13.29 15.57 -2.29
C PHE A 23 13.02 15.42 -0.79
N ILE A 24 13.80 14.58 -0.10
CA ILE A 24 13.72 14.41 1.36
C ILE A 24 14.05 15.73 2.07
N ASP A 25 15.10 16.42 1.66
CA ASP A 25 15.53 17.69 2.25
C ASP A 25 14.45 18.76 2.07
N ALA A 26 13.81 18.81 0.89
CA ALA A 26 12.69 19.71 0.62
C ALA A 26 11.46 19.42 1.51
N LEU A 27 11.13 18.14 1.74
CA LEU A 27 10.05 17.75 2.65
C LEU A 27 10.32 18.18 4.10
N GLN A 28 11.56 18.03 4.56
CA GLN A 28 11.97 18.48 5.90
C GLN A 28 11.85 19.99 6.05
N LEU A 29 12.31 20.76 5.04
CA LEU A 29 12.20 22.21 5.04
C LEU A 29 10.73 22.68 5.03
N ALA A 30 9.84 21.91 4.39
CA ALA A 30 8.40 22.19 4.36
C ALA A 30 7.68 21.81 5.67
N GLY A 31 8.38 21.23 6.66
CA GLY A 31 7.79 20.83 7.94
C GLY A 31 6.94 19.56 7.86
N ALA A 32 7.20 18.66 6.90
CA ALA A 32 6.47 17.41 6.78
C ALA A 32 6.69 16.50 8.00
N THR A 33 5.61 15.95 8.55
CA THR A 33 5.69 14.98 9.65
C THR A 33 6.01 13.60 9.09
N LEU A 34 7.09 13.01 9.57
CA LEU A 34 7.48 11.66 9.19
C LEU A 34 6.49 10.63 9.77
N PHE A 35 5.83 9.87 8.91
CA PHE A 35 4.95 8.77 9.34
C PHE A 35 5.75 7.47 9.56
N ILE A 36 6.49 7.05 8.55
CA ILE A 36 7.37 5.88 8.57
C ILE A 36 8.65 6.21 7.80
N SER A 37 9.78 5.61 8.19
CA SER A 37 11.04 5.78 7.48
C SER A 37 11.78 4.46 7.39
N LYS A 38 12.53 4.27 6.29
CA LYS A 38 13.44 3.13 6.08
C LYS A 38 12.79 1.77 6.38
N ASN A 39 11.54 1.61 5.94
CA ASN A 39 10.88 0.33 6.01
C ASN A 39 11.17 -0.45 4.74
N ASP A 40 11.46 -1.73 4.89
CA ASP A 40 11.34 -2.69 3.81
C ASP A 40 9.87 -3.05 3.67
N GLU A 41 9.34 -2.92 2.45
CA GLU A 41 7.96 -3.27 2.11
C GLU A 41 7.96 -4.53 1.25
N THR A 42 7.25 -5.56 1.70
CA THR A 42 7.01 -6.78 0.92
C THR A 42 5.54 -6.85 0.56
N ASP A 43 5.25 -6.91 -0.74
CA ASP A 43 3.91 -7.05 -1.29
C ASP A 43 3.69 -8.45 -1.86
N TRP A 44 2.69 -9.16 -1.35
CA TRP A 44 2.19 -10.40 -1.93
C TRP A 44 0.86 -10.16 -2.63
N TYR A 45 0.87 -10.25 -3.95
CA TYR A 45 -0.32 -10.15 -4.78
C TYR A 45 -1.03 -11.50 -4.86
N LEU A 46 -2.33 -11.50 -4.59
CA LEU A 46 -3.17 -12.68 -4.61
C LEU A 46 -4.10 -12.60 -5.82
N GLU A 47 -4.14 -13.68 -6.59
CA GLU A 47 -5.04 -13.83 -7.72
C GLU A 47 -5.80 -15.15 -7.62
N HIS A 48 -6.98 -15.18 -8.24
CA HIS A 48 -7.72 -16.43 -8.37
C HIS A 48 -7.06 -17.31 -9.45
N PRO A 49 -6.93 -18.63 -9.28
CA PRO A 49 -6.29 -19.49 -10.29
C PRO A 49 -7.02 -19.47 -11.64
N ASN A 50 -8.34 -19.21 -11.65
CA ASN A 50 -9.15 -19.11 -12.86
C ASN A 50 -9.46 -17.66 -13.26
N THR A 51 -8.55 -16.74 -12.96
CA THR A 51 -8.72 -15.33 -13.31
C THR A 51 -8.88 -15.17 -14.83
N PRO A 52 -10.06 -14.77 -15.35
CA PRO A 52 -10.28 -14.66 -16.78
C PRO A 52 -9.45 -13.51 -17.36
N PHE A 53 -9.01 -13.65 -18.60
CA PHE A 53 -8.39 -12.55 -19.35
C PHE A 53 -9.48 -11.73 -20.06
N PRO A 54 -9.42 -10.38 -20.06
CA PRO A 54 -8.38 -9.56 -19.44
C PRO A 54 -8.42 -9.60 -17.91
N ALA A 55 -7.24 -9.49 -17.30
CA ALA A 55 -7.06 -9.54 -15.86
C ALA A 55 -8.08 -8.63 -15.14
N PRO A 56 -8.61 -9.05 -13.99
CA PRO A 56 -9.62 -8.32 -13.26
C PRO A 56 -9.08 -6.95 -12.95
N SER A 57 -9.96 -5.96 -13.05
CA SER A 57 -9.68 -4.59 -12.62
C SER A 57 -9.44 -4.48 -11.11
N ILE A 58 -9.46 -5.60 -10.37
CA ILE A 58 -9.30 -5.69 -8.92
C ILE A 58 -7.99 -6.39 -8.59
N SER A 59 -7.19 -5.75 -7.75
CA SER A 59 -5.96 -6.30 -7.20
C SER A 59 -6.11 -6.51 -5.70
N LEU A 60 -5.76 -7.70 -5.20
CA LEU A 60 -5.68 -8.02 -3.78
C LEU A 60 -4.21 -8.15 -3.37
N CYS A 61 -3.79 -7.42 -2.34
CA CYS A 61 -2.41 -7.40 -1.88
C CYS A 61 -2.33 -7.51 -0.35
N VAL A 62 -1.48 -8.39 0.15
CA VAL A 62 -1.02 -8.36 1.55
C VAL A 62 0.33 -7.66 1.58
N ARG A 63 0.46 -6.58 2.35
CA ARG A 63 1.70 -5.84 2.55
C ARG A 63 2.22 -6.03 3.97
N LYS A 64 3.52 -6.31 4.09
CA LYS A 64 4.26 -6.31 5.36
C LYS A 64 5.34 -5.23 5.34
N MET A 65 5.45 -4.49 6.43
CA MET A 65 6.38 -3.37 6.57
C MET A 65 7.26 -3.54 7.82
N VAL A 66 8.58 -3.61 7.63
CA VAL A 66 9.56 -3.84 8.71
C VAL A 66 10.54 -2.66 8.75
N PRO A 67 10.85 -2.04 9.90
CA PRO A 67 10.55 -2.50 11.27
C PRO A 67 9.27 -1.89 11.89
N SER A 68 8.45 -1.15 11.15
CA SER A 68 7.25 -0.51 11.73
C SER A 68 6.21 -1.51 12.25
N GLY A 69 6.23 -2.76 11.76
CA GLY A 69 5.26 -3.79 12.14
C GLY A 69 3.87 -3.54 11.55
N ILE A 70 3.75 -2.63 10.57
CA ILE A 70 2.49 -2.37 9.89
C ILE A 70 2.26 -3.47 8.86
N ASN A 71 1.12 -4.15 8.99
CA ASN A 71 0.63 -5.12 8.03
C ASN A 71 -0.71 -4.64 7.47
N LEU A 72 -0.89 -4.73 6.14
CA LEU A 72 -2.09 -4.28 5.45
C LEU A 72 -2.65 -5.37 4.55
N LEU A 73 -3.98 -5.47 4.50
CA LEU A 73 -4.71 -6.06 3.39
C LEU A 73 -5.24 -4.90 2.53
N ILE A 74 -4.90 -4.90 1.25
CA ILE A 74 -5.20 -3.81 0.31
C ILE A 74 -6.01 -4.38 -0.86
N VAL A 75 -7.13 -3.72 -1.17
CA VAL A 75 -7.95 -3.98 -2.36
C VAL A 75 -7.96 -2.72 -3.22
N LYS A 76 -7.48 -2.84 -4.46
CA LYS A 76 -7.53 -1.75 -5.46
C LYS A 76 -8.51 -2.12 -6.56
N GLY A 77 -9.24 -1.17 -7.10
CA GLY A 77 -10.23 -1.36 -8.15
C GLY A 77 -11.66 -1.64 -7.64
N PRO A 78 -12.62 -1.91 -8.55
CA PRO A 78 -12.46 -2.03 -10.00
C PRO A 78 -12.27 -0.70 -10.72
N GLU A 79 -12.66 0.41 -10.10
CA GLU A 79 -12.38 1.75 -10.64
C GLU A 79 -10.94 2.17 -10.33
N GLN A 80 -10.32 2.93 -11.22
CA GLN A 80 -8.90 3.30 -11.10
C GLN A 80 -8.53 3.99 -9.78
N ALA A 81 -9.46 4.76 -9.21
CA ALA A 81 -9.25 5.49 -7.95
C ALA A 81 -9.78 4.75 -6.71
N GLN A 82 -10.46 3.60 -6.86
CA GLN A 82 -10.93 2.83 -5.70
C GLN A 82 -9.76 2.09 -5.07
N CYS A 83 -9.54 2.35 -3.80
CA CYS A 83 -8.48 1.74 -3.01
C CYS A 83 -8.93 1.73 -1.55
N GLU A 84 -9.04 0.54 -0.98
CA GLU A 84 -9.36 0.35 0.42
C GLU A 84 -8.28 -0.52 1.05
N ALA A 85 -7.85 -0.15 2.26
CA ALA A 85 -6.84 -0.88 3.01
C ALA A 85 -7.27 -1.05 4.47
N VAL A 86 -7.03 -2.23 5.03
CA VAL A 86 -7.31 -2.53 6.44
C VAL A 86 -6.02 -3.00 7.11
N LYS A 87 -5.82 -2.62 8.36
CA LYS A 87 -4.74 -3.20 9.16
C LYS A 87 -5.07 -4.64 9.52
N ILE A 88 -4.12 -5.53 9.31
CA ILE A 88 -4.19 -6.92 9.77
C ILE A 88 -3.12 -7.15 10.83
N GLU A 89 -3.32 -8.13 11.70
CA GLU A 89 -2.36 -8.41 12.78
C GLU A 89 -1.15 -9.18 12.25
N ASP A 90 -1.37 -10.12 11.35
CA ASP A 90 -0.35 -11.04 10.85
C ASP A 90 -0.46 -11.20 9.33
N ALA A 91 0.60 -10.80 8.60
CA ALA A 91 0.68 -10.90 7.15
C ALA A 91 1.05 -12.32 6.65
N GLU A 92 1.60 -13.17 7.52
CA GLU A 92 2.12 -14.50 7.18
C GLU A 92 1.29 -15.64 7.77
N LYS A 93 0.13 -15.31 8.33
CA LYS A 93 -0.78 -16.32 8.85
C LYS A 93 -1.23 -17.24 7.72
N ASN A 94 -0.77 -18.49 7.77
CA ASN A 94 -1.15 -19.56 6.85
C ASN A 94 -2.62 -19.94 7.09
N GLY A 95 -3.55 -19.16 6.54
CA GLY A 95 -4.97 -19.34 6.83
C GLY A 95 -5.93 -18.45 6.06
N PHE A 96 -5.52 -17.80 4.96
CA PHE A 96 -6.49 -17.31 3.98
C PHE A 96 -7.12 -18.53 3.29
N ALA A 97 -8.04 -19.20 3.98
CA ALA A 97 -8.92 -20.18 3.37
C ALA A 97 -9.82 -19.41 2.41
N VAL A 98 -9.48 -19.49 1.12
CA VAL A 98 -10.37 -19.09 0.03
C VAL A 98 -11.41 -20.17 -0.15
#